data_AF-A0A7C7V873-F1
#
_entry.id   AF-A0A7C7V873-F1
#
_cell.length_a   1.000
_cell.length_b   1.000
_cell.length_c   1.000
_cell.angle_alpha   90.00
_cell.angle_beta   90.00
_cell.angle_gamma   90.00
#
_symmetry.space_group_name_H-M   'P 1'
#
loop_
_entity.id
_entity.type
_entity.pdbx_description
1 polymer ?
#
loop_
_entity_poly.entity_id
_entity_poly.type
_entity_poly.pdbx_seq_one_letter_code
_entity_poly.pdbx_strand_id
1 'polypeptide(L)'
;MATTWRLREDYWETFEVTDEDVEFLYQHLLEEERPLSPEVLVEALVAERLRREREALEQRRAGDRLIYLPKEHYEVGAQLIFPALDWAAGEVVAVRPGRNPELGDFEVIRVRFADGREREFAAGLAEHPLNEPPKMDDQGPLSGPQQVLEQYRKSLVARLEEALGQHEDFVRIAGRWFPRALVMEVNIGHLNLAEAVLDVAGGGPLPTRAIMEQIEFPTTDNPHLAEFSFDLALQEDERFDEVGPAGQVLWFL
;
A
#
# COMPACT_ATOMS: atom_id res chain seq x y z
N MET A 1 -13.19 -10.49 -27.02
CA MET A 1 -12.37 -10.86 -25.85
C MET A 1 -11.72 -9.58 -25.38
N ALA A 2 -12.27 -8.94 -24.34
CA ALA A 2 -11.73 -7.68 -23.81
C ALA A 2 -10.37 -7.93 -23.14
N THR A 3 -9.36 -7.13 -23.46
CA THR A 3 -8.04 -7.23 -22.84
C THR A 3 -8.07 -6.56 -21.48
N THR A 4 -8.34 -7.33 -20.43
CA THR A 4 -8.30 -6.89 -19.03
C THR A 4 -6.88 -6.45 -18.66
N TRP A 5 -6.73 -5.25 -18.08
CA TRP A 5 -5.47 -4.81 -17.48
C TRP A 5 -5.10 -5.74 -16.31
N ARG A 6 -3.82 -6.08 -16.19
CA ARG A 6 -3.27 -6.86 -15.08
C ARG A 6 -1.99 -6.18 -14.61
N LEU A 7 -1.81 -6.09 -13.29
CA LEU A 7 -0.48 -5.97 -12.71
C LEU A 7 0.41 -7.05 -13.34
N ARG A 8 1.71 -6.76 -13.49
CA ARG A 8 2.66 -7.82 -13.89
C ARG A 8 2.44 -9.02 -12.98
N GLU A 9 2.41 -10.23 -13.55
CA GLU A 9 2.11 -11.45 -12.80
C GLU A 9 3.07 -11.65 -11.62
N ASP A 10 4.30 -11.13 -11.73
CA ASP A 10 5.35 -11.20 -10.73
C ASP A 10 5.46 -9.98 -9.80
N TYR A 11 4.51 -9.03 -9.85
CA TYR A 11 4.56 -7.80 -9.05
C TYR A 11 4.67 -8.10 -7.55
N TRP A 12 3.79 -8.96 -7.03
CA TRP A 12 3.78 -9.33 -5.62
C TRP A 12 4.87 -10.34 -5.26
N GLU A 13 5.36 -11.12 -6.23
CA GLU A 13 6.48 -12.04 -6.04
C GLU A 13 7.80 -11.26 -5.82
N THR A 14 7.99 -10.18 -6.59
CA THR A 14 9.17 -9.31 -6.55
C THR A 14 8.98 -8.08 -5.66
N PHE A 15 7.87 -8.02 -4.90
CA PHE A 15 7.54 -6.90 -4.03
C PHE A 15 8.65 -6.58 -3.02
N GLU A 16 9.05 -5.31 -2.96
CA GLU A 16 9.93 -4.77 -1.93
C GLU A 16 9.24 -3.59 -1.27
N VAL A 17 9.43 -3.45 0.04
CA VAL A 17 8.91 -2.30 0.79
C VAL A 17 9.74 -1.08 0.41
N THR A 18 9.08 -0.02 -0.04
CA THR A 18 9.74 1.23 -0.44
C THR A 18 9.57 2.31 0.63
N ASP A 19 10.36 3.37 0.59
CA ASP A 19 10.23 4.51 1.53
C ASP A 19 8.81 5.11 1.54
N GLU A 20 8.14 5.16 0.39
CA GLU A 20 6.75 5.65 0.28
C GLU A 20 5.72 4.71 0.96
N ASP A 21 6.06 3.44 1.15
CA ASP A 21 5.25 2.50 1.95
C ASP A 21 5.46 2.75 3.42
N VAL A 22 6.72 2.95 3.82
CA VAL A 22 7.12 3.20 5.20
C VAL A 22 6.48 4.49 5.68
N GLU A 23 6.55 5.56 4.89
CA GLU A 23 5.89 6.83 5.20
C GLU A 23 4.37 6.66 5.36
N PHE A 24 3.74 5.92 4.44
CA PHE A 24 2.30 5.64 4.54
C PHE A 24 1.95 4.86 5.80
N LEU A 25 2.70 3.80 6.12
CA LEU A 25 2.45 2.99 7.31
C LEU A 25 2.66 3.78 8.59
N TYR A 26 3.65 4.68 8.59
CA TYR A 26 3.88 5.61 9.70
C TYR A 26 2.66 6.52 9.90
N GLN A 27 2.18 7.18 8.84
CA GLN A 27 0.98 8.02 8.92
C GLN A 27 -0.26 7.22 9.30
N HIS A 28 -0.44 6.02 8.76
CA HIS A 28 -1.57 5.17 9.08
C HIS A 28 -1.59 4.78 10.57
N LEU A 29 -0.43 4.45 11.14
CA LEU A 29 -0.30 4.17 12.57
C LEU A 29 -0.51 5.41 13.44
N LEU A 30 -0.10 6.60 12.98
CA LEU A 30 -0.40 7.86 13.65
C LEU A 30 -1.91 8.14 13.67
N GLU A 31 -2.61 7.90 12.56
CA GLU A 31 -4.06 8.11 12.44
C GLU A 31 -4.87 7.12 13.28
N GLU A 32 -4.45 5.85 13.31
CA GLU A 32 -5.12 4.80 14.08
C GLU A 32 -4.87 4.94 15.59
N GLU A 33 -3.80 5.66 15.98
CA GLU A 33 -3.35 5.90 17.35
C GLU A 33 -3.33 4.63 18.24
N ARG A 34 -3.14 3.45 17.64
CA ARG A 34 -3.06 2.17 18.36
C ARG A 34 -2.04 1.24 17.71
N PRO A 35 -1.39 0.35 18.50
CA PRO A 35 -0.48 -0.64 17.95
C PRO A 35 -1.21 -1.62 17.04
N LEU A 36 -0.67 -1.86 15.85
CA LEU A 36 -1.26 -2.76 14.86
C LEU A 36 -0.38 -3.99 14.63
N SER A 37 -1.00 -5.12 14.31
CA SER A 37 -0.25 -6.32 13.95
C SER A 37 0.27 -6.22 12.51
N PRO A 38 1.35 -6.94 12.15
CA PRO A 38 1.87 -7.01 10.79
C PRO A 38 0.80 -7.39 9.77
N GLU A 39 -0.14 -8.28 10.12
CA GLU A 39 -1.22 -8.69 9.22
C GLU A 39 -2.14 -7.54 8.85
N VAL A 40 -2.52 -6.71 9.82
CA VAL A 40 -3.37 -5.54 9.59
C VAL A 40 -2.63 -4.49 8.76
N LEU A 41 -1.35 -4.27 9.05
CA LEU A 41 -0.52 -3.34 8.29
C LEU A 41 -0.32 -3.79 6.84
N VAL A 42 -0.13 -5.09 6.58
CA VAL A 42 -0.07 -5.63 5.22
C VAL A 42 -1.40 -5.43 4.49
N GLU A 43 -2.54 -5.60 5.17
CA GLU A 43 -3.86 -5.35 4.57
C GLU A 43 -4.01 -3.89 4.13
N ALA A 44 -3.63 -2.94 4.99
CA ALA A 44 -3.63 -1.52 4.66
C ALA A 44 -2.66 -1.21 3.51
N LEU A 45 -1.46 -1.77 3.54
CA LEU A 45 -0.43 -1.54 2.52
C LEU A 45 -0.85 -2.05 1.14
N VAL A 46 -1.41 -3.25 1.08
CA VAL A 46 -1.90 -3.84 -0.18
C VAL A 46 -3.02 -2.99 -0.77
N ALA A 47 -3.97 -2.56 0.06
CA ALA A 47 -5.05 -1.69 -0.38
C ALA A 47 -4.52 -0.35 -0.92
N GLU A 48 -3.55 0.24 -0.22
CA GLU A 48 -2.92 1.50 -0.62
C GLU A 48 -2.13 1.37 -1.92
N ARG A 49 -1.31 0.33 -2.07
CA ARG A 49 -0.58 0.05 -3.33
C ARG A 49 -1.54 -0.06 -4.50
N LEU A 50 -2.62 -0.82 -4.34
CA LEU A 50 -3.65 -0.95 -5.38
C LEU A 50 -4.34 0.38 -5.68
N ARG A 51 -4.60 1.22 -4.67
CA ARG A 51 -5.16 2.57 -4.85
C ARG A 51 -4.21 3.46 -5.65
N ARG A 52 -2.93 3.54 -5.27
CA ARG A 52 -1.92 4.35 -5.97
C ARG A 52 -1.75 3.93 -7.41
N GLU A 53 -1.72 2.63 -7.69
CA GLU A 53 -1.65 2.12 -9.06
C GLU A 53 -2.87 2.53 -9.89
N ARG A 54 -4.08 2.47 -9.31
CA ARG A 54 -5.31 2.95 -9.97
C ARG A 54 -5.25 4.45 -10.23
N GLU A 55 -4.83 5.24 -9.25
CA GLU A 55 -4.70 6.69 -9.38
C GLU A 55 -3.64 7.09 -10.40
N ALA A 56 -2.49 6.40 -10.44
CA ALA A 56 -1.46 6.62 -11.45
C ALA A 56 -1.99 6.36 -12.87
N LEU A 57 -2.83 5.34 -13.03
CA LEU A 57 -3.50 5.07 -14.31
C LEU A 57 -4.54 6.14 -14.65
N GLU A 58 -5.33 6.61 -13.68
CA GLU A 58 -6.29 7.69 -13.88
C GLU A 58 -5.60 9.02 -14.22
N GLN A 59 -4.52 9.37 -13.56
CA GLN A 59 -3.74 10.56 -13.88
C GLN A 59 -3.12 10.50 -15.28
N ARG A 60 -2.67 9.32 -15.73
CA ARG A 60 -2.25 9.12 -17.13
C ARG A 60 -3.39 9.34 -18.12
N ARG A 61 -4.64 9.11 -17.72
CA ARG A 61 -5.86 9.38 -18.51
C ARG A 61 -6.33 10.83 -18.43
N ALA A 62 -6.16 11.50 -17.29
CA ALA A 62 -6.75 12.81 -16.99
C ALA A 62 -6.05 14.01 -17.64
N GLY A 63 -5.05 13.80 -18.50
CA GLY A 63 -4.62 14.86 -19.43
C GLY A 63 -5.73 15.17 -20.43
N ASP A 64 -5.69 16.32 -21.10
CA ASP A 64 -6.57 16.69 -22.25
C ASP A 64 -6.39 15.76 -23.48
N ARG A 65 -5.96 14.52 -23.28
CA ARG A 65 -5.60 13.56 -24.32
C ARG A 65 -6.79 12.65 -24.60
N LEU A 66 -7.16 12.56 -25.87
CA LEU A 66 -8.27 11.71 -26.32
C LEU A 66 -7.82 10.25 -26.38
N ILE A 67 -8.68 9.31 -25.99
CA ILE A 67 -8.42 7.89 -26.21
C ILE A 67 -8.45 7.60 -27.72
N TYR A 68 -7.39 6.98 -28.24
CA TYR A 68 -7.36 6.51 -29.62
C TYR A 68 -8.33 5.34 -29.81
N LEU A 69 -9.28 5.52 -30.73
CA LEU A 69 -10.27 4.56 -31.18
C LEU A 69 -10.27 4.58 -32.72
N PRO A 70 -10.02 3.45 -33.41
CA PRO A 70 -9.96 3.43 -34.87
C PRO A 70 -11.20 3.96 -35.60
N LYS A 71 -12.39 3.93 -35.00
CA LYS A 71 -13.64 4.48 -35.56
C LYS A 71 -13.67 6.01 -35.63
N GLU A 72 -12.86 6.68 -34.82
CA GLU A 72 -12.86 8.13 -34.74
C GLU A 72 -11.93 8.73 -35.80
N HIS A 73 -12.06 10.04 -36.00
CA HIS A 73 -11.22 10.84 -36.88
C HIS A 73 -10.41 11.83 -36.06
N TYR A 74 -9.17 12.11 -36.47
CA TYR A 74 -8.23 12.92 -35.71
C TYR A 74 -7.52 13.94 -36.58
N GLU A 75 -7.22 15.10 -36.00
CA GLU A 75 -6.50 16.18 -36.68
C GLU A 75 -5.03 16.23 -36.25
N VAL A 76 -4.19 16.85 -37.09
CA VAL A 76 -2.78 17.11 -36.75
C VAL A 76 -2.71 18.02 -35.53
N GLY A 77 -1.87 17.65 -34.55
CA GLY A 77 -1.75 18.31 -33.25
C GLY A 77 -2.61 17.69 -32.14
N ALA A 78 -3.50 16.74 -32.47
CA ALA A 78 -4.28 16.03 -31.45
C ALA A 78 -3.38 15.18 -30.56
N GLN A 79 -3.59 15.29 -29.24
CA GLN A 79 -2.91 14.48 -28.23
C GLN A 79 -3.75 13.23 -27.95
N LEU A 80 -3.19 12.05 -28.19
CA LEU A 80 -3.87 10.76 -28.08
C LEU A 80 -3.21 9.85 -27.05
N ILE A 81 -4.01 9.02 -26.38
CA ILE A 81 -3.55 7.91 -25.54
C ILE A 81 -3.95 6.57 -26.16
N PHE A 82 -3.03 5.59 -26.14
CA PHE A 82 -3.19 4.29 -26.79
C PHE A 82 -3.30 3.16 -25.76
N PRO A 83 -4.53 2.69 -25.42
CA PRO A 83 -4.71 1.62 -24.44
C PRO A 83 -4.01 0.30 -24.81
N ALA A 84 -3.95 -0.01 -26.11
CA ALA A 84 -3.29 -1.22 -26.63
C ALA A 84 -1.75 -1.15 -26.61
N LEU A 85 -1.17 0.00 -26.25
CA LEU A 85 0.27 0.24 -26.15
C LEU A 85 0.62 0.73 -24.74
N ASP A 86 0.12 0.05 -23.71
CA ASP A 86 0.38 0.37 -22.30
C ASP A 86 0.08 1.83 -21.93
N TRP A 87 -1.00 2.38 -22.50
CA TRP A 87 -1.42 3.77 -22.28
C TRP A 87 -0.39 4.81 -22.73
N ALA A 88 0.46 4.47 -23.71
CA ALA A 88 1.40 5.41 -24.29
C ALA A 88 0.68 6.65 -24.84
N ALA A 89 1.23 7.82 -24.53
CA ALA A 89 0.76 9.10 -25.05
C ALA A 89 1.55 9.48 -26.32
N GLY A 90 0.87 10.03 -27.31
CA GLY A 90 1.49 10.53 -28.53
C GLY A 90 0.70 11.63 -29.20
N GLU A 91 1.36 12.37 -30.09
CA GLU A 91 0.78 13.48 -30.84
C GLU A 91 0.64 13.13 -32.32
N VAL A 92 -0.51 13.43 -32.91
CA VAL A 92 -0.74 13.25 -34.36
C VAL A 92 0.08 14.27 -35.13
N VAL A 93 1.06 13.82 -35.90
CA VAL A 93 1.95 14.67 -36.70
C VAL A 93 1.56 14.72 -38.18
N ALA A 94 0.76 13.76 -38.67
CA ALA A 94 0.25 13.75 -40.04
C ALA A 94 -1.03 12.91 -40.15
N VAL A 95 -1.87 13.24 -41.13
CA VAL A 95 -3.07 12.47 -41.50
C VAL A 95 -3.08 12.30 -43.01
N ARG A 96 -3.34 11.09 -43.50
CA ARG A 96 -3.43 10.80 -44.94
C ARG A 96 -4.56 9.80 -45.23
N PRO A 97 -5.18 9.82 -46.41
CA PRO A 97 -6.15 8.80 -46.78
C PRO A 97 -5.49 7.42 -46.87
N GLY A 98 -6.15 6.43 -46.28
CA GLY A 98 -5.87 5.02 -46.43
C GLY A 98 -6.36 4.50 -47.78
N ARG A 99 -5.72 3.43 -48.26
CA ARG A 99 -6.15 2.72 -49.48
C ARG A 99 -6.13 1.23 -49.19
N ASN A 100 -7.31 0.65 -49.01
CA ASN A 100 -7.48 -0.80 -48.96
C ASN A 100 -8.76 -1.17 -49.73
N PRO A 101 -8.64 -1.93 -50.84
CA PRO A 101 -9.80 -2.38 -51.63
C PRO A 101 -10.86 -3.15 -50.83
N GLU A 102 -10.49 -3.75 -49.70
CA GLU A 102 -11.37 -4.61 -48.89
C GLU A 102 -12.04 -3.89 -47.71
N LEU A 103 -11.49 -2.76 -47.24
CA LEU A 103 -11.95 -2.06 -46.02
C LEU A 103 -12.68 -0.74 -46.29
N GLY A 104 -12.79 -0.31 -47.55
CA GLY A 104 -13.41 0.96 -47.92
C GLY A 104 -12.53 2.17 -47.61
N ASP A 105 -13.16 3.34 -47.46
CA ASP A 105 -12.48 4.60 -47.16
C ASP A 105 -12.13 4.68 -45.66
N PHE A 106 -10.86 4.87 -45.35
CA PHE A 106 -10.35 5.07 -43.99
C PHE A 106 -9.15 6.02 -44.04
N GLU A 107 -8.67 6.47 -42.89
CA GLU A 107 -7.53 7.39 -42.76
C GLU A 107 -6.36 6.68 -42.06
N VAL A 108 -5.15 7.16 -42.32
CA VAL A 108 -3.95 6.75 -41.61
C VAL A 108 -3.36 7.97 -40.93
N ILE A 109 -3.33 7.94 -39.61
CA ILE A 109 -2.70 8.96 -38.78
C ILE A 109 -1.27 8.52 -38.46
N ARG A 110 -0.34 9.47 -38.45
CA ARG A 110 1.03 9.26 -37.97
C ARG A 110 1.17 9.93 -36.61
N VAL A 111 1.65 9.18 -35.63
CA VAL A 111 1.69 9.60 -34.24
C VAL A 111 3.13 9.53 -33.73
N ARG A 112 3.60 10.61 -33.13
CA ARG A 112 4.92 10.72 -32.50
C ARG A 112 4.78 10.52 -30.99
N PHE A 113 5.54 9.58 -30.45
CA PHE A 113 5.59 9.28 -29.02
C PHE A 113 6.71 10.05 -28.32
N ALA A 114 6.67 10.11 -26.98
CA ALA A 114 7.66 10.81 -26.16
C ALA A 114 9.10 10.31 -26.34
N ASP A 115 9.29 9.05 -26.75
CA ASP A 115 10.58 8.46 -27.06
C ASP A 115 11.13 8.83 -28.46
N GLY A 116 10.42 9.69 -29.18
CA GLY A 116 10.77 10.14 -30.53
C GLY A 116 10.38 9.16 -31.65
N ARG A 117 9.84 7.98 -31.32
CA ARG A 117 9.37 7.03 -32.35
C ARG A 117 8.08 7.54 -32.97
N GLU A 118 7.98 7.36 -34.29
CA GLU A 118 6.75 7.60 -35.03
C GLU A 118 6.13 6.27 -35.45
N ARG A 119 4.82 6.13 -35.27
CA ARG A 119 4.05 4.96 -35.73
C ARG A 119 2.79 5.41 -36.45
N GLU A 120 2.33 4.59 -37.38
CA GLU A 120 1.11 4.84 -38.14
C GLU A 120 -0.04 4.00 -37.59
N PHE A 121 -1.23 4.60 -37.52
CA PHE A 121 -2.46 4.02 -36.98
C PHE A 121 -3.64 4.32 -37.92
N ALA A 122 -4.66 3.47 -37.94
CA ALA A 122 -5.80 3.61 -38.85
C ALA A 122 -7.00 4.29 -38.16
N ALA A 123 -7.53 5.36 -38.74
CA ALA A 123 -8.68 6.12 -38.28
C ALA A 123 -9.86 5.99 -39.27
N GLY A 124 -11.09 6.28 -38.83
CA GLY A 124 -12.31 6.09 -39.63
C GLY A 124 -12.74 4.64 -39.88
N LEU A 125 -12.20 3.66 -39.16
CA LEU A 125 -12.61 2.25 -39.24
C LEU A 125 -13.74 1.95 -38.26
N ALA A 126 -14.99 1.97 -38.73
CA ALA A 126 -16.18 1.74 -37.90
C ALA A 126 -16.17 0.36 -37.21
N GLU A 127 -15.70 -0.68 -37.90
CA GLU A 127 -15.56 -2.03 -37.36
C GLU A 127 -14.09 -2.34 -37.10
N HIS A 128 -13.67 -2.30 -35.83
CA HIS A 128 -12.32 -2.67 -35.41
C HIS A 128 -12.34 -3.20 -33.96
N PRO A 129 -11.59 -4.27 -33.62
CA PRO A 129 -11.51 -4.80 -32.25
C PRO A 129 -11.06 -3.79 -31.18
N LEU A 130 -10.42 -2.69 -31.59
CA LEU A 130 -9.94 -1.62 -30.71
C LEU A 130 -10.94 -0.46 -30.54
N ASN A 131 -12.11 -0.52 -31.20
CA ASN A 131 -13.20 0.45 -31.00
C ASN A 131 -13.91 0.25 -29.66
N GLU A 132 -13.69 -0.91 -29.04
CA GLU A 132 -14.04 -1.21 -27.66
C GLU A 132 -12.75 -1.13 -26.85
N PRO A 133 -12.41 0.04 -26.29
CA PRO A 133 -11.23 0.15 -25.45
C PRO A 133 -11.40 -0.83 -24.28
N PRO A 134 -10.30 -1.44 -23.80
CA PRO A 134 -10.37 -2.34 -22.67
C PRO A 134 -11.06 -1.61 -21.51
N LYS A 135 -12.23 -2.12 -21.11
CA LYS A 135 -12.87 -1.68 -19.88
C LYS A 135 -11.89 -2.01 -18.76
N MET A 136 -11.71 -1.09 -17.82
CA MET A 136 -11.13 -1.46 -16.53
C MET A 136 -12.07 -2.52 -15.97
N ASP A 137 -11.62 -3.76 -16.02
CA ASP A 137 -12.16 -4.75 -15.13
C ASP A 137 -11.36 -4.60 -13.84
N ASP A 138 -11.96 -3.93 -12.86
CA ASP A 138 -11.47 -3.91 -11.48
C ASP A 138 -11.42 -5.34 -10.87
N GLN A 139 -11.83 -6.36 -11.64
CA GLN A 139 -11.93 -7.76 -11.23
C GLN A 139 -11.04 -8.73 -12.02
N GLY A 140 -9.93 -8.25 -12.61
CA GLY A 140 -8.88 -9.18 -13.03
C GLY A 140 -8.47 -10.09 -11.85
N PRO A 141 -8.12 -11.38 -12.07
CA PRO A 141 -7.98 -12.40 -11.01
C PRO A 141 -6.89 -12.17 -9.94
N LEU A 142 -6.18 -11.04 -9.99
CA LEU A 142 -5.18 -10.58 -9.01
C LEU A 142 -5.38 -9.10 -8.63
N SER A 143 -6.57 -8.53 -8.83
CA SER A 143 -6.82 -7.07 -8.73
C SER A 143 -7.53 -6.63 -7.45
N GLY A 144 -7.97 -7.59 -6.63
CA GLY A 144 -8.60 -7.34 -5.33
C GLY A 144 -7.62 -7.53 -4.17
N PRO A 145 -7.62 -6.66 -3.15
CA PRO A 145 -6.78 -6.81 -1.96
C PRO A 145 -6.85 -8.22 -1.35
N GLN A 146 -8.05 -8.80 -1.30
CA GLN A 146 -8.30 -10.12 -0.71
C GLN A 146 -7.58 -11.25 -1.46
N GLN A 147 -7.59 -11.22 -2.80
CA GLN A 147 -6.91 -12.24 -3.62
C GLN A 147 -5.39 -12.17 -3.44
N VAL A 148 -4.84 -10.95 -3.39
CA VAL A 148 -3.42 -10.74 -3.12
C VAL A 148 -3.06 -11.29 -1.74
N LEU A 149 -3.87 -11.00 -0.73
CA LEU A 149 -3.62 -11.46 0.64
C LEU A 149 -3.75 -12.98 0.76
N GLU A 150 -4.70 -13.63 0.09
CA GLU A 150 -4.83 -15.09 0.10
C GLU A 150 -3.56 -15.78 -0.43
N GLN A 151 -2.93 -15.21 -1.45
CA GLN A 151 -1.77 -15.80 -2.10
C GLN A 151 -0.44 -15.38 -1.46
N TYR A 152 -0.29 -14.12 -1.06
CA TYR A 152 1.00 -13.52 -0.71
C TYR A 152 1.11 -13.03 0.74
N ARG A 153 0.07 -13.13 1.58
CA ARG A 153 0.08 -12.58 2.96
C ARG A 153 1.33 -12.97 3.75
N LYS A 154 1.71 -14.24 3.74
CA LYS A 154 2.85 -14.71 4.54
C LYS A 154 4.17 -14.08 4.10
N SER A 155 4.42 -13.98 2.80
CA SER A 155 5.65 -13.37 2.28
C SER A 155 5.65 -11.85 2.49
N LEU A 156 4.50 -11.20 2.33
CA LEU A 156 4.35 -9.76 2.55
C LEU A 156 4.55 -9.39 4.01
N VAL A 157 4.00 -10.16 4.95
CA VAL A 157 4.21 -9.95 6.39
C VAL A 157 5.70 -10.04 6.74
N ALA A 158 6.39 -11.08 6.28
CA ALA A 158 7.81 -11.24 6.57
C ALA A 158 8.66 -10.08 6.02
N ARG A 159 8.39 -9.65 4.77
CA ARG A 159 9.07 -8.49 4.16
C ARG A 159 8.76 -7.19 4.89
N LEU A 160 7.52 -7.01 5.32
CA LEU A 160 7.10 -5.84 6.09
C LEU A 160 7.81 -5.78 7.45
N GLU A 161 7.82 -6.89 8.18
CA GLU A 161 8.48 -6.94 9.49
C GLU A 161 9.99 -6.66 9.39
N GLU A 162 10.65 -7.20 8.36
CA GLU A 162 12.06 -6.92 8.10
C GLU A 162 12.29 -5.43 7.79
N ALA A 163 11.46 -4.84 6.92
CA ALA A 163 11.56 -3.43 6.57
C ALA A 163 11.34 -2.53 7.79
N LEU A 164 10.21 -2.68 8.49
CA LEU A 164 9.91 -1.86 9.67
C LEU A 164 10.94 -2.02 10.79
N GLY A 165 11.53 -3.22 10.93
CA GLY A 165 12.60 -3.47 11.91
C GLY A 165 13.92 -2.76 11.62
N GLN A 166 14.11 -2.27 10.39
CA GLN A 166 15.28 -1.48 10.00
C GLN A 166 15.07 0.03 10.20
N HIS A 167 13.84 0.48 10.51
CA HIS A 167 13.51 1.88 10.69
C HIS A 167 13.37 2.24 12.18
N GLU A 168 14.19 3.19 12.65
CA GLU A 168 14.21 3.63 14.04
C GLU A 168 12.90 4.29 14.49
N ASP A 169 12.12 4.81 13.54
CA ASP A 169 10.83 5.49 13.79
C ASP A 169 9.72 4.53 14.21
N PHE A 170 9.92 3.22 14.09
CA PHE A 170 8.98 2.19 14.53
C PHE A 170 9.51 1.44 15.74
N VAL A 171 8.59 1.06 16.61
CA VAL A 171 8.84 0.21 17.77
C VAL A 171 7.92 -0.99 17.72
N ARG A 172 8.41 -2.15 18.20
CA ARG A 172 7.67 -3.41 18.17
C ARG A 172 7.63 -4.06 19.54
N ILE A 173 6.43 -4.42 19.98
CA ILE A 173 6.16 -5.08 21.26
C ILE A 173 5.08 -6.12 21.06
N ALA A 174 5.26 -7.32 21.61
CA ALA A 174 4.27 -8.41 21.55
C ALA A 174 3.72 -8.68 20.13
N GLY A 175 4.59 -8.53 19.12
CA GLY A 175 4.24 -8.72 17.70
C GLY A 175 3.37 -7.62 17.11
N ARG A 176 3.31 -6.42 17.71
CA ARG A 176 2.62 -5.25 17.19
C ARG A 176 3.56 -4.08 17.00
N TRP A 177 3.30 -3.27 15.98
CA TRP A 177 4.10 -2.11 15.59
C TRP A 177 3.40 -0.81 15.98
N PHE A 178 4.21 0.18 16.33
CA PHE A 178 3.73 1.51 16.71
C PHE A 178 4.77 2.60 16.38
N PRO A 179 4.35 3.87 16.17
CA PRO A 179 5.27 4.97 15.92
C PRO A 179 6.02 5.35 17.20
N ARG A 180 7.36 5.44 17.14
CA ARG A 180 8.19 5.86 18.28
C ARG A 180 7.81 7.24 18.79
N ALA A 181 7.40 8.15 17.91
CA ALA A 181 7.01 9.52 18.28
C ALA A 181 5.78 9.59 19.20
N LEU A 182 4.97 8.53 19.25
CA LEU A 182 3.79 8.42 20.11
C LEU A 182 4.10 7.76 21.47
N VAL A 183 5.30 7.20 21.65
CA VAL A 183 5.68 6.55 22.91
C VAL A 183 5.77 7.60 24.01
N MET A 184 5.04 7.37 25.11
CA MET A 184 5.11 8.17 26.31
C MET A 184 6.39 7.88 27.10
N GLU A 185 6.91 8.90 27.77
CA GLU A 185 8.04 8.73 28.67
C GLU A 185 7.64 7.95 29.92
N VAL A 186 8.30 6.81 30.15
CA VAL A 186 8.20 6.02 31.38
C VAL A 186 9.54 6.12 32.11
N ASN A 187 9.55 6.82 33.24
CA ASN A 187 10.76 6.98 34.04
C ASN A 187 11.01 5.81 35.02
N ILE A 188 12.21 5.78 35.58
CA ILE A 188 12.66 4.78 36.56
C ILE A 188 11.77 4.70 37.81
N GLY A 189 11.10 5.79 38.19
CA GLY A 189 10.16 5.80 39.31
C GLY A 189 8.96 4.92 39.04
N HIS A 190 8.39 4.98 37.83
CA HIS A 190 7.31 4.09 37.42
C HIS A 190 7.74 2.61 37.41
N LEU A 191 8.96 2.33 36.91
CA LEU A 191 9.50 0.97 36.87
C LEU A 191 9.72 0.40 38.28
N ASN A 192 10.22 1.20 39.22
CA ASN A 192 10.38 0.77 40.62
C ASN A 192 9.03 0.50 41.30
N LEU A 193 8.00 1.27 40.97
CA LEU A 193 6.64 1.00 41.46
C LEU A 193 6.06 -0.26 40.81
N ALA A 194 6.34 -0.52 39.53
CA ALA A 194 5.95 -1.74 38.84
C ALA A 194 6.57 -2.99 39.47
N GLU A 195 7.87 -2.96 39.76
CA GLU A 195 8.59 -4.01 40.50
C GLU A 195 7.93 -4.25 41.86
N ALA A 196 7.66 -3.21 42.63
CA ALA A 196 7.00 -3.34 43.93
C ALA A 196 5.59 -3.97 43.83
N VAL A 197 4.84 -3.66 42.78
CA VAL A 197 3.52 -4.28 42.52
C VAL A 197 3.66 -5.76 42.19
N LEU A 198 4.61 -6.14 41.34
CA LEU A 198 4.87 -7.54 41.00
C LEU A 198 5.39 -8.32 42.21
N ASP A 199 6.27 -7.74 43.02
CA ASP A 199 6.74 -8.32 44.29
C ASP A 199 5.60 -8.63 45.25
N VAL A 200 4.66 -7.70 45.44
CA VAL A 200 3.46 -7.90 46.26
C VAL A 200 2.58 -9.02 45.70
N ALA A 201 2.56 -9.19 44.38
CA ALA A 201 1.89 -10.29 43.70
C ALA A 201 2.70 -11.60 43.65
N GLY A 202 3.82 -11.69 44.38
CA GLY A 202 4.67 -12.88 44.45
C GLY A 202 5.50 -13.11 43.19
N GLY A 203 5.88 -12.03 42.49
CA GLY A 203 6.64 -12.04 41.24
C GLY A 203 5.77 -11.94 39.98
N GLY A 204 4.44 -12.10 40.07
CA GLY A 204 3.51 -12.09 38.93
C GLY A 204 3.00 -13.50 38.55
N PRO A 205 2.54 -13.72 37.30
CA PRO A 205 2.47 -12.76 36.20
C PRO A 205 1.29 -11.81 36.34
N LEU A 206 1.47 -10.53 36.00
CA LEU A 206 0.38 -9.55 35.94
C LEU A 206 0.25 -8.92 34.55
N PRO A 207 -0.99 -8.62 34.10
CA PRO A 207 -1.20 -7.83 32.90
C PRO A 207 -0.81 -6.37 33.14
N THR A 208 -0.32 -5.71 32.11
CA THR A 208 0.14 -4.32 32.09
C THR A 208 -0.84 -3.36 32.77
N ARG A 209 -2.13 -3.48 32.42
CA ARG A 209 -3.20 -2.64 33.01
C ARG A 209 -3.32 -2.78 34.52
N ALA A 210 -3.17 -3.99 35.06
CA ALA A 210 -3.26 -4.21 36.50
C ALA A 210 -2.09 -3.59 37.26
N ILE A 211 -0.91 -3.49 36.62
CA ILE A 211 0.25 -2.79 37.16
C ILE A 211 0.02 -1.28 37.10
N MET A 212 -0.36 -0.76 35.92
CA MET A 212 -0.65 0.65 35.69
C MET A 212 -1.72 1.20 36.65
N GLU A 213 -2.80 0.45 36.89
CA GLU A 213 -3.86 0.82 37.83
C GLU A 213 -3.36 0.98 39.27
N GLN A 214 -2.47 0.09 39.73
CA GLN A 214 -1.95 0.12 41.11
C GLN A 214 -0.94 1.24 41.36
N ILE A 215 -0.17 1.62 40.34
CA ILE A 215 0.81 2.70 40.44
C ILE A 215 0.21 4.06 40.06
N GLU A 216 -1.09 4.10 39.77
CA GLU A 216 -1.82 5.28 39.26
C GLU A 216 -1.11 5.90 38.03
N PHE A 217 -0.67 5.04 37.10
CA PHE A 217 0.06 5.49 35.92
C PHE A 217 -0.79 6.45 35.08
N PRO A 218 -0.23 7.59 34.60
CA PRO A 218 -0.99 8.55 33.81
C PRO A 218 -1.52 7.91 32.53
N THR A 219 -2.83 7.72 32.45
CA THR A 219 -3.49 7.41 31.20
C THR A 219 -3.74 8.73 30.46
N THR A 220 -3.23 8.84 29.24
CA THR A 220 -3.57 9.95 28.34
C THR A 220 -5.00 9.78 27.82
N ASP A 221 -5.44 10.68 26.94
CA ASP A 221 -6.71 10.52 26.23
C ASP A 221 -6.79 9.19 25.45
N ASN A 222 -5.64 8.55 25.17
CA ASN A 222 -5.55 7.26 24.52
C ASN A 222 -4.95 6.17 25.43
N PRO A 223 -5.76 5.25 25.99
CA PRO A 223 -5.26 4.21 26.90
C PRO A 223 -4.34 3.19 26.21
N HIS A 224 -4.47 2.98 24.91
CA HIS A 224 -3.59 2.06 24.16
C HIS A 224 -2.16 2.60 24.06
N LEU A 225 -2.02 3.93 23.95
CA LEU A 225 -0.74 4.63 23.96
C LEU A 225 -0.01 4.43 25.28
N ALA A 226 -0.72 4.65 26.40
CA ALA A 226 -0.16 4.49 27.73
C ALA A 226 0.25 3.04 28.02
N GLU A 227 -0.62 2.08 27.68
CA GLU A 227 -0.34 0.65 27.83
C GLU A 227 0.87 0.21 27.00
N PHE A 228 0.92 0.55 25.72
CA PHE A 228 2.03 0.20 24.85
C PHE A 228 3.36 0.84 25.31
N SER A 229 3.33 2.09 25.74
CA SER A 229 4.54 2.78 26.22
C SER A 229 5.07 2.15 27.52
N PHE A 230 4.16 1.71 28.39
CA PHE A 230 4.51 1.02 29.62
C PHE A 230 5.09 -0.37 29.34
N ASP A 231 4.48 -1.13 28.42
CA ASP A 231 5.04 -2.41 27.96
C ASP A 231 6.45 -2.22 27.39
N LEU A 232 6.70 -1.14 26.64
CA LEU A 232 8.02 -0.90 26.05
C LEU A 232 9.07 -0.74 27.13
N ALA A 233 8.76 0.08 28.12
CA ALA A 233 9.66 0.41 29.20
C ALA A 233 9.96 -0.80 30.10
N LEU A 234 8.99 -1.68 30.30
CA LEU A 234 9.20 -2.95 31.00
C LEU A 234 10.07 -3.90 30.15
N GLN A 235 9.82 -3.99 28.84
CA GLN A 235 10.59 -4.86 27.94
C GLN A 235 12.07 -4.46 27.84
N GLU A 236 12.37 -3.16 27.98
CA GLU A 236 13.73 -2.62 27.91
C GLU A 236 14.50 -2.72 29.24
N ASP A 237 13.83 -3.06 30.34
CA ASP A 237 14.43 -3.18 31.68
C ASP A 237 14.64 -4.65 32.07
N GLU A 238 15.88 -5.01 32.39
CA GLU A 238 16.32 -6.40 32.64
C GLU A 238 15.63 -7.09 33.83
N ARG A 239 14.89 -6.35 34.67
CA ARG A 239 14.14 -6.92 35.80
C ARG A 239 12.83 -7.59 35.41
N PHE A 240 12.30 -7.32 34.22
CA PHE A 240 10.97 -7.76 33.85
C PHE A 240 11.02 -8.73 32.66
N ASP A 241 10.36 -9.88 32.85
CA ASP A 241 10.20 -10.88 31.80
C ASP A 241 8.76 -10.87 31.27
N GLU A 242 8.62 -10.80 29.94
CA GLU A 242 7.36 -11.01 29.25
C GLU A 242 7.09 -12.52 29.12
N VAL A 243 6.01 -13.00 29.74
CA VAL A 243 5.67 -14.44 29.84
C VAL A 243 4.27 -14.76 29.30
N GLY A 244 3.66 -13.83 28.56
CA GLY A 244 2.34 -13.94 28.00
C GLY A 244 2.27 -14.87 26.78
N PRO A 245 1.10 -15.49 26.52
CA PRO A 245 0.86 -16.17 25.25
C PRO A 245 0.73 -15.16 24.10
N ALA A 246 0.95 -15.60 22.86
CA ALA A 246 0.88 -14.74 21.68
C ALA A 246 -0.36 -13.83 21.66
N GLY A 247 -0.13 -12.52 21.63
CA GLY A 247 -1.16 -11.48 21.60
C GLY A 247 -1.64 -10.97 22.96
N GLN A 248 -1.15 -11.53 24.07
CA GLN A 248 -1.34 -11.06 25.44
C GLN A 248 0.01 -10.73 26.06
N VAL A 249 0.08 -9.63 26.82
CA VAL A 249 1.31 -9.24 27.53
C VAL A 249 1.11 -9.50 29.02
N LEU A 250 2.02 -10.26 29.60
CA LEU A 250 2.06 -10.57 31.03
C LEU A 250 3.49 -10.42 31.54
N TRP A 251 3.66 -9.72 32.65
CA TRP A 251 4.96 -9.38 33.21
C TRP A 251 5.26 -10.17 34.48
N PHE A 252 6.50 -10.63 34.61
CA PHE A 252 7.04 -11.36 35.76
C PHE A 252 8.43 -10.80 36.17
N LEU A 253 8.88 -11.06 37.40
CA LEU A 253 10.21 -10.68 37.93
C LEU A 253 11.24 -11.83 37.93
#